data_AF-A0A1L2ZR48-F1
#
_entry.id   AF-A0A1L2ZR48-F1
#
_cell.length_a   1.000
_cell.length_b   1.000
_cell.length_c   1.000
_cell.angle_alpha   90.00
_cell.angle_beta   90.00
_cell.angle_gamma   90.00
#
_symmetry.space_group_name_H-M   'P 1'
#
loop_
_entity.id
_entity.type
_entity.pdbx_description
1 polymer ?
#
loop_
_entity_poly.entity_id
_entity_poly.type
_entity_poly.pdbx_seq_one_letter_code
_entity_poly.pdbx_strand_id
1 'polypeptide(L)'
;MAAICAVIVGVFSFTWTKISDLPASLSMGFVTLVAGLGAIVAALNAPPQQSLTYFAVFVVAGLALTFLVQLFRGTGAAQRLYSVTAGAAASFIAASTSGWVAVERLGTNDSNSPLTFLVGIGVVAAVLVCCIRWPDRIIAPLAIVTAALISGLAAIAFVSVPPWHAMVFSAVAAAITASCRAVFITEGGADTRSAAIAFGLTPIMMSGALVYFAERLVIG
;
A
#
# COMPACT_ATOMS: atom_id res chain seq x y z
N MET A 1 -12.19 10.72 1.53
CA MET A 1 -10.86 10.07 1.55
C MET A 1 -9.96 10.40 0.35
N ALA A 2 -10.52 10.56 -0.87
CA ALA A 2 -9.74 10.68 -2.12
C ALA A 2 -8.63 11.76 -2.15
N ALA A 3 -8.88 12.96 -1.61
CA ALA A 3 -7.86 14.01 -1.59
C ALA A 3 -6.62 13.63 -0.75
N ILE A 4 -6.83 12.96 0.40
CA ILE A 4 -5.75 12.48 1.26
C ILE A 4 -4.94 11.40 0.52
N CYS A 5 -5.62 10.46 -0.12
CA CYS A 5 -4.99 9.44 -0.95
C CYS A 5 -4.17 10.04 -2.10
N ALA A 6 -4.67 11.07 -2.78
CA ALA A 6 -3.96 11.76 -3.84
C ALA A 6 -2.68 12.46 -3.33
N VAL A 7 -2.75 13.11 -2.17
CA VAL A 7 -1.58 13.72 -1.51
C VAL A 7 -0.56 12.65 -1.13
N ILE A 8 -0.99 11.53 -0.54
CA ILE A 8 -0.12 10.40 -0.18
C ILE A 8 0.58 9.83 -1.43
N VAL A 9 -0.15 9.60 -2.52
CA VAL A 9 0.42 9.13 -3.80
C VAL A 9 1.43 10.15 -4.32
N GLY A 10 1.13 11.44 -4.28
CA GLY A 10 2.04 12.50 -4.70
C GLY A 10 3.35 12.48 -3.91
N VAL A 11 3.27 12.48 -2.58
CA VAL A 11 4.44 12.40 -1.70
C VAL A 11 5.21 11.11 -1.94
N PHE A 12 4.54 9.96 -1.97
CA PHE A 12 5.18 8.66 -2.19
C PHE A 12 5.93 8.59 -3.53
N SER A 13 5.32 9.06 -4.62
CA SER A 13 5.88 8.93 -5.97
C SER A 13 7.22 9.65 -6.12
N PHE A 14 7.35 10.87 -5.59
CA PHE A 14 8.62 11.61 -5.65
C PHE A 14 9.63 11.19 -4.58
N THR A 15 9.15 10.63 -3.49
CA THR A 15 10.01 10.21 -2.37
C THR A 15 10.63 8.85 -2.67
N TRP A 16 9.83 7.88 -3.14
CA TRP A 16 10.28 6.54 -3.56
C TRP A 16 11.40 6.59 -4.60
N THR A 17 11.24 7.39 -5.65
CA THR A 17 12.23 7.46 -6.73
C THR A 17 13.54 8.14 -6.36
N LYS A 18 13.53 9.01 -5.35
CA LYS A 18 14.74 9.60 -4.76
C LYS A 18 15.52 8.61 -3.89
N ILE A 19 14.83 7.67 -3.26
CA ILE A 19 15.47 6.67 -2.38
C ILE A 19 16.08 5.55 -3.20
N SER A 20 15.43 5.13 -4.29
CA SER A 20 15.93 4.09 -5.18
C SER A 20 17.11 4.56 -6.07
N ASP A 21 17.74 5.70 -5.77
CA ASP A 21 18.86 6.31 -6.52
C ASP A 21 18.70 6.22 -8.04
N LEU A 22 17.47 6.41 -8.52
CA LEU A 22 17.15 6.18 -9.92
C LEU A 22 17.77 7.30 -10.77
N PRO A 23 18.54 6.96 -11.83
CA PRO A 23 19.16 7.99 -12.67
C PRO A 23 18.14 8.87 -13.44
N ALA A 24 16.87 8.46 -13.46
CA ALA A 24 15.73 9.21 -14.02
C ALA A 24 14.60 9.35 -12.99
N SER A 25 14.94 9.81 -11.78
CA SER A 25 14.01 9.90 -10.63
C SER A 25 12.75 10.72 -10.89
N LEU A 26 12.84 11.79 -11.70
CA LEU A 26 11.68 12.62 -12.06
C LEU A 26 10.72 11.87 -13.01
N SER A 27 11.23 11.32 -14.12
CA SER A 27 10.38 10.61 -15.08
C SER A 27 9.68 9.41 -14.45
N MET A 28 10.41 8.66 -13.62
CA MET A 28 9.85 7.52 -12.87
C MET A 28 8.81 8.00 -11.85
N GLY A 29 9.06 9.12 -11.17
CA GLY A 29 8.12 9.69 -10.20
C GLY A 29 6.81 10.12 -10.87
N PHE A 30 6.89 10.71 -12.07
CA PHE A 30 5.71 11.03 -12.87
C PHE A 30 4.94 9.78 -13.30
N VAL A 31 5.63 8.73 -13.72
CA VAL A 31 4.96 7.46 -14.07
C VAL A 31 4.19 6.88 -12.88
N THR A 32 4.82 6.82 -11.72
CA THR A 32 4.16 6.34 -10.49
C THR A 32 2.98 7.22 -10.08
N LEU A 33 3.14 8.53 -10.19
CA LEU A 33 2.09 9.50 -9.86
C LEU A 33 0.88 9.36 -10.79
N VAL A 34 1.11 9.23 -12.10
CA VAL A 34 0.05 9.02 -13.09
C VAL A 34 -0.65 7.68 -12.87
N ALA A 35 0.08 6.61 -12.58
CA ALA A 35 -0.51 5.30 -12.27
C ALA A 35 -1.39 5.35 -11.01
N GLY A 36 -0.90 5.96 -9.92
CA GLY A 36 -1.65 6.06 -8.67
C GLY A 36 -2.86 6.99 -8.75
N LEU A 37 -2.69 8.20 -9.29
CA LEU A 37 -3.80 9.15 -9.46
C LEU A 37 -4.82 8.62 -10.47
N GLY A 38 -4.36 8.01 -11.57
CA GLY A 38 -5.24 7.37 -12.55
C GLY A 38 -6.09 6.27 -11.92
N ALA A 39 -5.49 5.43 -11.07
CA ALA A 39 -6.23 4.41 -10.33
C ALA A 39 -7.27 5.02 -9.36
N ILE A 40 -6.93 6.11 -8.66
CA ILE A 40 -7.87 6.82 -7.77
C ILE A 40 -9.03 7.42 -8.58
N VAL A 41 -8.74 8.12 -9.67
CA VAL A 41 -9.76 8.73 -10.52
C VAL A 41 -10.66 7.65 -11.12
N ALA A 42 -10.10 6.54 -11.58
CA ALA A 42 -10.88 5.42 -12.08
C ALA A 42 -11.76 4.80 -10.99
N ALA A 43 -11.24 4.68 -9.77
CA ALA A 43 -12.01 4.21 -8.62
C ALA A 43 -13.14 5.17 -8.21
N LEU A 44 -13.05 6.46 -8.53
CA LEU A 44 -14.13 7.44 -8.32
C LEU A 44 -15.20 7.42 -9.42
N ASN A 45 -14.85 7.01 -10.64
CA ASN A 45 -15.76 7.02 -11.79
C ASN A 45 -16.40 5.65 -12.07
N ALA A 46 -15.81 4.57 -11.58
CA ALA A 46 -16.35 3.22 -11.73
C ALA A 46 -17.68 3.04 -10.97
N PRO A 47 -18.51 2.05 -11.34
CA PRO A 47 -19.69 1.68 -10.55
C PRO A 47 -19.29 1.30 -9.11
N PRO A 48 -20.08 1.66 -8.09
CA PRO A 48 -19.71 1.50 -6.67
C PRO A 48 -19.27 0.07 -6.31
N GLN A 49 -20.00 -0.94 -6.79
CA GLN A 49 -19.76 -2.37 -6.55
C GLN A 49 -18.51 -2.89 -7.29
N GLN A 50 -17.96 -2.11 -8.22
CA GLN A 50 -16.87 -2.48 -9.13
C GLN A 50 -15.77 -1.41 -9.14
N SER A 51 -15.59 -0.72 -8.00
CA SER A 51 -14.69 0.44 -7.90
C SER A 51 -13.22 0.13 -8.23
N LEU A 52 -12.75 -1.11 -8.04
CA LEU A 52 -11.39 -1.54 -8.39
C LEU A 52 -11.26 -2.26 -9.76
N THR A 53 -12.26 -2.23 -10.63
CA THR A 53 -12.19 -2.90 -11.96
C THR A 53 -11.00 -2.44 -12.80
N TYR A 54 -10.66 -1.16 -12.74
CA TYR A 54 -9.54 -0.60 -13.51
C TYR A 54 -8.19 -0.70 -12.80
N PHE A 55 -8.13 -1.26 -11.60
CA PHE A 55 -6.89 -1.40 -10.83
C PHE A 55 -5.75 -2.02 -11.64
N ALA A 56 -6.01 -3.21 -12.19
CA ALA A 56 -5.02 -3.96 -12.95
C ALA A 56 -4.56 -3.18 -14.18
N VAL A 57 -5.47 -2.43 -14.82
CA VAL A 57 -5.15 -1.59 -15.99
C VAL A 57 -4.12 -0.52 -15.63
N PHE A 58 -4.29 0.18 -14.50
CA PHE A 58 -3.35 1.21 -14.07
C PHE A 58 -2.02 0.65 -13.57
N VAL A 59 -2.02 -0.52 -12.93
CA VAL A 59 -0.78 -1.22 -12.56
C VAL A 59 0.02 -1.61 -13.81
N VAL A 60 -0.64 -2.23 -14.80
CA VAL A 60 -0.01 -2.64 -16.06
C VAL A 60 0.43 -1.42 -16.88
N ALA A 61 -0.36 -0.35 -16.91
CA ALA A 61 0.01 0.89 -17.58
C ALA A 61 1.24 1.53 -16.93
N GLY A 62 1.31 1.59 -15.59
CA GLY A 62 2.48 2.08 -14.86
C GLY A 62 3.74 1.23 -15.12
N LEU A 63 3.59 -0.09 -15.19
CA LEU A 63 4.65 -1.00 -15.58
C LEU A 63 5.12 -0.75 -17.03
N ALA A 64 4.20 -0.64 -17.98
CA ALA A 64 4.51 -0.38 -19.38
C ALA A 64 5.21 0.97 -19.57
N LEU A 65 4.74 2.01 -18.89
CA LEU A 65 5.38 3.34 -18.87
C LEU A 65 6.77 3.29 -18.24
N THR A 66 6.97 2.50 -17.19
CA THR A 66 8.28 2.27 -16.60
C THR A 66 9.25 1.68 -17.63
N PHE A 67 8.81 0.68 -18.41
CA PHE A 67 9.61 0.13 -19.51
C PHE A 67 9.90 1.17 -20.60
N LEU A 68 8.92 1.98 -20.99
CA LEU A 68 9.11 3.05 -21.98
C LEU A 68 10.17 4.06 -21.52
N VAL A 69 10.14 4.46 -20.25
CA VAL A 69 11.19 5.33 -19.67
C VAL A 69 12.56 4.66 -19.81
N GLN A 70 12.69 3.35 -19.58
CA GLN A 70 13.97 2.66 -19.77
C GLN A 70 14.40 2.52 -21.23
N LEU A 71 13.45 2.37 -22.15
CA LEU A 71 13.70 2.33 -23.59
C LEU A 71 14.26 3.67 -24.07
N PHE A 72 13.63 4.79 -23.68
CA PHE A 72 14.11 6.13 -24.01
C PHE A 72 15.47 6.47 -23.39
N ARG A 73 15.83 5.86 -22.26
CA ARG A 73 17.16 6.01 -21.64
C ARG A 73 18.31 5.37 -22.44
N GLY A 74 18.03 4.57 -23.48
CA GLY A 74 19.03 4.02 -24.40
C GLY A 74 19.79 2.77 -23.90
N THR A 75 20.21 1.92 -24.84
CA THR A 75 20.86 0.62 -24.62
C THR A 75 22.29 0.78 -24.07
N GLY A 76 22.39 1.00 -22.76
CA GLY A 76 23.65 1.23 -22.05
C GLY A 76 23.47 1.84 -20.66
N ALA A 77 22.24 2.23 -20.30
CA ALA A 77 21.96 2.77 -18.98
C ALA A 77 22.28 1.76 -17.86
N ALA A 78 23.10 2.17 -16.90
CA ALA A 78 23.37 1.42 -15.68
C ALA A 78 22.07 1.20 -14.88
N GLN A 79 22.00 0.06 -14.18
CA GLN A 79 20.91 -0.29 -13.25
C GLN A 79 19.49 -0.35 -13.86
N ARG A 80 19.36 -0.73 -15.15
CA ARG A 80 18.06 -0.89 -15.82
C ARG A 80 17.13 -1.86 -15.10
N LEU A 81 17.62 -3.05 -14.74
CA LEU A 81 16.80 -4.06 -14.07
C LEU A 81 16.27 -3.56 -12.71
N TYR A 82 17.15 -2.92 -11.92
CA TYR A 82 16.76 -2.30 -10.66
C TYR A 82 15.74 -1.17 -10.87
N SER A 83 15.94 -0.33 -11.89
CA SER A 83 15.00 0.76 -12.21
C SER A 83 13.62 0.25 -12.61
N VAL A 84 13.55 -0.83 -13.40
CA VAL A 84 12.27 -1.43 -13.80
C VAL A 84 11.57 -2.04 -12.59
N THR A 85 12.28 -2.83 -11.80
CA THR A 85 11.69 -3.53 -10.64
C THR A 85 11.22 -2.54 -9.57
N ALA A 86 12.02 -1.52 -9.26
CA ALA A 86 11.64 -0.44 -8.34
C ALA A 86 10.45 0.38 -8.85
N GLY A 87 10.39 0.70 -10.15
CA GLY A 87 9.27 1.42 -10.75
C GLY A 87 7.98 0.59 -10.85
N ALA A 88 8.10 -0.70 -11.13
CA ALA A 88 7.00 -1.65 -11.12
C ALA A 88 6.38 -1.76 -9.72
N ALA A 89 7.22 -1.95 -8.70
CA ALA A 89 6.79 -1.97 -7.30
C ALA A 89 6.11 -0.65 -6.92
N ALA A 90 6.71 0.50 -7.27
CA ALA A 90 6.14 1.82 -7.00
C ALA A 90 4.74 1.97 -7.62
N SER A 91 4.58 1.56 -8.87
CA SER A 91 3.31 1.65 -9.61
C SER A 91 2.23 0.77 -8.98
N PHE A 92 2.59 -0.44 -8.55
CA PHE A 92 1.70 -1.33 -7.83
C PHE A 92 1.26 -0.71 -6.48
N ILE A 93 2.21 -0.27 -5.66
CA ILE A 93 1.94 0.35 -4.34
C ILE A 93 1.07 1.61 -4.50
N ALA A 94 1.41 2.47 -5.47
CA ALA A 94 0.65 3.68 -5.76
C ALA A 94 -0.79 3.36 -6.17
N ALA A 95 -0.99 2.40 -7.08
CA ALA A 95 -2.32 1.98 -7.51
C ALA A 95 -3.12 1.34 -6.36
N SER A 96 -2.49 0.62 -5.43
CA SER A 96 -3.18 -0.02 -4.29
C SER A 96 -3.87 0.99 -3.37
N THR A 97 -3.42 2.24 -3.39
CA THR A 97 -4.03 3.33 -2.63
C THR A 97 -5.46 3.62 -3.08
N SER A 98 -5.81 3.32 -4.34
CA SER A 98 -7.18 3.46 -4.83
C SER A 98 -8.18 2.58 -4.09
N GLY A 99 -7.73 1.50 -3.44
CA GLY A 99 -8.58 0.65 -2.60
C GLY A 99 -9.19 1.38 -1.40
N TRP A 100 -8.47 2.32 -0.78
CA TRP A 100 -9.02 3.15 0.31
C TRP A 100 -10.17 4.06 -0.16
N VAL A 101 -10.07 4.54 -1.40
CA VAL A 101 -11.13 5.35 -2.03
C VAL A 101 -12.30 4.47 -2.45
N ALA A 102 -12.02 3.27 -2.95
CA ALA A 102 -13.03 2.30 -3.35
C ALA A 102 -13.88 1.81 -2.16
N VAL A 103 -13.24 1.59 -1.00
CA VAL A 103 -13.90 1.24 0.27
C VAL A 103 -14.94 2.30 0.68
N GLU A 104 -14.58 3.58 0.62
CA GLU A 104 -15.49 4.70 0.96
C GLU A 104 -16.76 4.69 0.09
N ARG A 105 -16.67 4.15 -1.14
CA ARG A 105 -17.78 4.11 -2.10
C ARG A 105 -18.68 2.88 -2.01
N LEU A 106 -18.34 1.87 -1.22
CA LEU A 106 -19.14 0.62 -1.11
C LEU A 106 -20.51 0.80 -0.41
N GLY A 107 -20.92 2.02 -0.05
CA GLY A 107 -22.33 2.35 0.21
C GLY A 107 -22.93 1.87 1.54
N THR A 108 -22.21 1.10 2.36
CA THR A 108 -22.61 0.70 3.72
C THR A 108 -22.22 1.74 4.78
N ASN A 109 -22.22 3.02 4.42
CA ASN A 109 -21.93 4.15 5.31
C ASN A 109 -23.15 4.63 6.12
N ASP A 110 -24.13 3.76 6.38
CA ASP A 110 -25.18 4.10 7.35
C ASP A 110 -24.70 3.97 8.81
N SER A 111 -23.51 3.40 9.07
CA SER A 111 -22.76 3.54 10.34
C SER A 111 -21.36 2.91 10.22
N ASN A 112 -20.32 3.68 9.88
CA ASN A 112 -18.87 3.36 9.98
C ASN A 112 -18.47 1.90 9.68
N SER A 113 -17.97 1.61 8.46
CA SER A 113 -17.51 0.26 8.11
C SER A 113 -16.53 -0.30 9.15
N PRO A 114 -16.93 -1.32 9.92
CA PRO A 114 -16.14 -1.70 11.06
C PRO A 114 -14.85 -2.41 10.68
N LEU A 115 -14.81 -3.09 9.53
CA LEU A 115 -13.63 -3.80 9.06
C LEU A 115 -12.50 -2.84 8.68
N THR A 116 -12.81 -1.71 8.04
CA THR A 116 -11.82 -0.66 7.75
C THR A 116 -11.18 -0.14 9.03
N PHE A 117 -11.97 0.13 10.06
CA PHE A 117 -11.47 0.58 11.36
C PHE A 117 -10.59 -0.48 12.04
N LEU A 118 -11.05 -1.73 12.08
CA LEU A 118 -10.36 -2.85 12.73
C LEU A 118 -9.04 -3.19 12.04
N VAL A 119 -9.00 -3.21 10.70
CA VAL A 119 -7.75 -3.43 9.95
C VAL A 119 -6.82 -2.22 10.13
N GLY A 120 -7.35 -1.00 10.15
CA GLY A 120 -6.58 0.21 10.43
C GLY A 120 -5.82 0.15 11.77
N ILE A 121 -6.51 -0.25 12.85
CA ILE A 121 -5.87 -0.45 14.16
C ILE A 121 -4.79 -1.53 14.09
N GLY A 122 -5.07 -2.64 13.39
CA GLY A 122 -4.12 -3.74 13.21
C GLY A 122 -2.85 -3.30 12.48
N VAL A 123 -2.98 -2.48 11.43
CA VAL A 123 -1.84 -1.90 10.71
C VAL A 123 -1.04 -0.97 11.61
N VAL A 124 -1.68 -0.10 12.40
CA VAL A 124 -0.97 0.77 13.35
C VAL A 124 -0.19 -0.08 14.36
N ALA A 125 -0.80 -1.13 14.93
CA ALA A 125 -0.11 -2.03 15.83
C ALA A 125 1.09 -2.73 15.17
N ALA A 126 0.93 -3.22 13.94
CA ALA A 126 2.01 -3.84 13.19
C ALA A 126 3.18 -2.87 12.94
N VAL A 127 2.87 -1.62 12.57
CA VAL A 127 3.88 -0.56 12.39
C VAL A 127 4.62 -0.28 13.69
N LEU A 128 3.90 -0.16 14.82
CA LEU A 128 4.52 0.07 16.13
C LEU A 128 5.46 -1.07 16.53
N VAL A 129 5.07 -2.32 16.28
CA VAL A 129 5.94 -3.48 16.50
C VAL A 129 7.15 -3.46 15.57
N CYS A 130 6.96 -3.06 14.31
CA CYS A 130 8.06 -2.94 13.35
C CYS A 130 9.08 -1.85 13.72
N CYS A 131 8.71 -0.86 14.53
CA CYS A 131 9.63 0.14 15.07
C CYS A 131 10.59 -0.42 16.14
N ILE A 132 10.32 -1.61 16.69
CA ILE A 132 11.21 -2.24 17.67
C ILE A 132 12.53 -2.64 16.98
N ARG A 133 13.67 -2.38 17.62
CA ARG A 133 15.01 -2.68 17.09
C ARG A 133 15.46 -4.11 17.39
N TRP A 134 14.62 -5.09 17.09
CA TRP A 134 14.90 -6.52 17.30
C TRP A 134 15.17 -7.26 15.97
N PRO A 135 15.75 -8.47 16.01
CA PRO A 135 15.94 -9.29 14.82
C PRO A 135 14.61 -9.60 14.13
N ASP A 136 14.62 -9.54 12.80
CA ASP A 136 13.41 -9.63 11.97
C ASP A 136 12.68 -10.98 12.12
N ARG A 137 13.44 -12.05 12.42
CA ARG A 137 12.90 -13.39 12.75
C ARG A 137 11.91 -13.37 13.92
N ILE A 138 12.02 -12.43 14.83
CA ILE A 138 11.12 -12.28 15.98
C ILE A 138 10.03 -11.25 15.67
N ILE A 139 10.37 -10.14 15.03
CA ILE A 139 9.42 -9.05 14.76
C ILE A 139 8.35 -9.43 13.76
N ALA A 140 8.70 -10.14 12.68
CA ALA A 140 7.73 -10.52 11.66
C ALA A 140 6.55 -11.35 12.23
N PRO A 141 6.77 -12.47 12.94
CA PRO A 141 5.67 -13.20 13.55
C PRO A 141 4.99 -12.40 14.66
N LEU A 142 5.74 -11.59 15.42
CA LEU A 142 5.17 -10.79 16.50
C LEU A 142 4.21 -9.72 15.96
N ALA A 143 4.56 -9.02 14.89
CA ALA A 143 3.71 -8.03 14.24
C ALA A 143 2.38 -8.64 13.75
N ILE A 144 2.44 -9.83 13.16
CA ILE A 144 1.28 -10.58 12.69
C ILE A 144 0.37 -10.96 13.87
N VAL A 145 0.94 -11.56 14.91
CA VAL A 145 0.19 -12.00 16.10
C VAL A 145 -0.43 -10.81 16.83
N THR A 146 0.33 -9.73 17.05
CA THR A 146 -0.18 -8.54 17.75
C THR A 146 -1.28 -7.85 16.95
N ALA A 147 -1.13 -7.72 15.63
CA ALA A 147 -2.15 -7.09 14.79
C ALA A 147 -3.44 -7.93 14.78
N ALA A 148 -3.31 -9.25 14.65
CA ALA A 148 -4.45 -10.15 14.71
C ALA A 148 -5.17 -10.06 16.06
N LEU A 149 -4.43 -10.12 17.17
CA LEU A 149 -5.00 -10.07 18.51
C LEU A 149 -5.66 -8.72 18.81
N ILE A 150 -5.00 -7.60 18.49
CA ILE A 150 -5.54 -6.26 18.77
C ILE A 150 -6.81 -6.03 17.94
N SER A 151 -6.82 -6.39 16.65
CA SER A 151 -8.01 -6.24 15.81
C SER A 151 -9.12 -7.22 16.19
N GLY A 152 -8.79 -8.44 16.62
CA GLY A 152 -9.76 -9.40 17.16
C GLY A 152 -10.40 -8.92 18.46
N LEU A 153 -9.60 -8.39 19.39
CA LEU A 153 -10.09 -7.79 20.63
C LEU A 153 -10.92 -6.54 20.37
N ALA A 154 -10.48 -5.69 19.44
CA ALA A 154 -11.23 -4.50 19.04
C ALA A 154 -12.57 -4.86 18.38
N ALA A 155 -12.63 -5.97 17.64
CA ALA A 155 -13.89 -6.49 17.13
C ALA A 155 -14.82 -6.81 18.30
N ILE A 156 -14.40 -7.67 19.23
CA ILE A 156 -15.24 -8.06 20.38
C ILE A 156 -15.67 -6.86 21.23
N ALA A 157 -14.79 -5.87 21.43
CA ALA A 157 -15.03 -4.73 22.32
C ALA A 157 -15.90 -3.63 21.72
N PHE A 158 -15.75 -3.35 20.42
CA PHE A 158 -16.35 -2.16 19.79
C PHE A 158 -17.37 -2.48 18.68
N VAL A 159 -17.40 -3.71 18.17
CA VAL A 159 -18.13 -4.03 16.94
C VAL A 159 -18.74 -5.44 16.95
N SER A 160 -20.01 -5.57 16.61
CA SER A 160 -20.67 -6.87 16.38
C SER A 160 -20.27 -7.58 15.07
N VAL A 161 -19.00 -7.52 14.65
CA VAL A 161 -18.47 -8.25 13.48
C VAL A 161 -17.76 -9.51 13.95
N PRO A 162 -17.88 -10.66 13.26
CA PRO A 162 -17.21 -11.88 13.66
C PRO A 162 -15.70 -11.66 13.75
N PRO A 163 -15.07 -11.91 14.92
CA PRO A 163 -13.69 -11.50 15.20
C PRO A 163 -12.67 -12.16 14.27
N TRP A 164 -12.99 -13.36 13.78
CA TRP A 164 -12.11 -14.12 12.90
C TRP A 164 -11.79 -13.39 11.58
N HIS A 165 -12.75 -12.64 11.00
CA HIS A 165 -12.49 -11.84 9.78
C HIS A 165 -11.46 -10.74 10.07
N ALA A 166 -11.68 -9.99 11.16
CA ALA A 166 -10.80 -8.89 11.56
C ALA A 166 -9.37 -9.40 11.86
N MET A 167 -9.27 -10.56 12.52
CA MET A 167 -7.98 -11.21 12.81
C MET A 167 -7.24 -11.58 11.53
N VAL A 168 -7.91 -12.24 10.57
CA VAL A 168 -7.29 -12.70 9.33
C VAL A 168 -6.82 -11.53 8.47
N PHE A 169 -7.69 -10.55 8.22
CA PHE A 169 -7.32 -9.41 7.36
C PHE A 169 -6.22 -8.54 7.98
N SER A 170 -6.23 -8.37 9.30
CA SER A 170 -5.18 -7.63 10.01
C SER A 170 -3.87 -8.41 10.06
N ALA A 171 -3.92 -9.74 10.19
CA ALA A 171 -2.74 -10.59 10.09
C ALA A 171 -2.07 -10.48 8.72
N VAL A 172 -2.85 -10.48 7.63
CA VAL A 172 -2.32 -10.31 6.27
C VAL A 172 -1.75 -8.90 6.07
N ALA A 173 -2.43 -7.86 6.54
CA ALA A 173 -1.92 -6.48 6.48
C ALA A 173 -0.62 -6.29 7.29
N ALA A 174 -0.52 -6.95 8.45
CA ALA A 174 0.69 -6.99 9.24
C ALA A 174 1.82 -7.78 8.58
N ALA A 175 1.52 -8.88 7.89
CA ALA A 175 2.49 -9.62 7.11
C ALA A 175 3.08 -8.75 5.99
N ILE A 176 2.25 -7.98 5.27
CA ILE A 176 2.71 -6.99 4.28
C ILE A 176 3.65 -5.99 4.95
N THR A 177 3.27 -5.45 6.11
CA THR A 177 4.07 -4.47 6.87
C THR A 177 5.43 -5.05 7.30
N ALA A 178 5.44 -6.28 7.81
CA ALA A 178 6.66 -6.99 8.19
C ALA A 178 7.56 -7.27 6.98
N SER A 179 6.99 -7.65 5.82
CA SER A 179 7.75 -7.80 4.58
C SER A 179 8.39 -6.50 4.12
N CYS A 180 7.67 -5.37 4.20
CA CYS A 180 8.25 -4.05 3.91
C CYS A 180 9.43 -3.72 4.83
N ARG A 181 9.31 -4.02 6.12
CA ARG A 181 10.41 -3.85 7.09
C ARG A 181 11.61 -4.73 6.75
N ALA A 182 11.38 -5.99 6.39
CA ALA A 182 12.45 -6.93 6.03
C ALA A 182 13.26 -6.39 4.84
N VAL A 183 12.58 -5.95 3.78
CA VAL A 183 13.20 -5.34 2.59
C VAL A 183 14.00 -4.09 2.98
N PHE A 184 13.45 -3.27 3.88
CA PHE A 184 14.11 -2.06 4.34
C PHE A 184 15.41 -2.32 5.09
N ILE A 185 15.44 -3.35 5.94
CA ILE A 185 16.65 -3.74 6.68
C ILE A 185 17.71 -4.29 5.72
N THR A 186 17.31 -5.04 4.69
CA THR A 186 18.25 -5.59 3.71
C THR A 186 18.90 -4.52 2.83
N GLU A 187 18.20 -3.42 2.56
CA GLU A 187 18.71 -2.28 1.78
C GLU A 187 19.59 -1.31 2.61
N GLY A 188 19.81 -1.59 3.90
CA GLY A 188 20.68 -0.77 4.76
C GLY A 188 19.98 0.30 5.58
N GLY A 189 18.66 0.46 5.45
CA GLY A 189 17.84 1.39 6.24
C GLY A 189 17.58 2.75 5.58
N ALA A 190 17.03 3.69 6.34
CA ALA A 190 16.61 5.01 5.87
C ALA A 190 17.66 6.03 6.27
N ASP A 191 18.59 6.30 5.36
CA ASP A 191 19.62 7.32 5.60
C ASP A 191 19.05 8.74 5.47
N THR A 192 17.84 8.89 4.92
CA THR A 192 17.18 10.18 4.70
C THR A 192 15.76 10.22 5.26
N ARG A 193 15.30 11.41 5.64
CA ARG A 193 13.90 11.63 6.08
C ARG A 193 12.89 11.27 4.99
N SER A 194 13.25 11.47 3.71
CA SER A 194 12.50 10.99 2.57
C SER A 194 12.35 9.47 2.60
N ALA A 195 13.43 8.72 2.81
CA ALA A 195 13.39 7.27 2.96
C ALA A 195 12.39 6.83 4.01
N ALA A 196 12.47 7.40 5.21
CA ALA A 196 11.55 7.08 6.29
C ALA A 196 10.07 7.32 5.92
N ILE A 197 9.76 8.41 5.22
CA ILE A 197 8.39 8.74 4.80
C ILE A 197 7.89 7.73 3.75
N ALA A 198 8.66 7.45 2.69
CA ALA A 198 8.19 6.53 1.65
C ALA A 198 7.98 5.13 2.20
N PHE A 199 8.92 4.62 3.00
CA PHE A 199 8.80 3.29 3.60
C PHE A 199 7.65 3.19 4.60
N GLY A 200 7.37 4.25 5.37
CA GLY A 200 6.23 4.30 6.27
C GLY A 200 4.88 4.33 5.54
N LEU A 201 4.81 4.96 4.36
CA LEU A 201 3.60 5.03 3.55
C LEU A 201 3.30 3.71 2.81
N THR A 202 4.31 2.95 2.42
CA THR A 202 4.16 1.68 1.68
C THR A 202 3.12 0.72 2.28
N PRO A 203 3.20 0.29 3.56
CA PRO A 203 2.24 -0.66 4.13
C PRO A 203 0.82 -0.10 4.18
N ILE A 204 0.67 1.20 4.41
CA ILE A 204 -0.63 1.89 4.42
C ILE A 204 -1.21 1.87 3.00
N MET A 205 -0.43 2.20 1.99
CA MET A 205 -0.89 2.22 0.59
C MET A 205 -1.24 0.81 0.09
N MET A 206 -0.44 -0.21 0.41
CA MET A 206 -0.68 -1.59 0.00
C MET A 206 -1.92 -2.22 0.65
N SER A 207 -2.22 -1.87 1.90
CA SER A 207 -3.37 -2.43 2.63
C SER A 207 -4.72 -1.93 2.09
N GLY A 208 -4.78 -0.82 1.35
CA GLY A 208 -6.04 -0.28 0.82
C GLY A 208 -6.78 -1.24 -0.12
N ALA A 209 -6.06 -1.88 -1.04
CA ALA A 209 -6.66 -2.88 -1.92
C ALA A 209 -7.16 -4.11 -1.14
N LEU A 210 -6.41 -4.53 -0.12
CA LEU A 210 -6.79 -5.64 0.76
C LEU A 210 -8.09 -5.35 1.50
N VAL A 211 -8.22 -4.16 2.09
CA VAL A 211 -9.43 -3.76 2.83
C VAL A 211 -10.65 -3.73 1.90
N TYR A 212 -10.50 -3.22 0.67
CA TYR A 212 -11.60 -3.28 -0.30
C TYR A 212 -12.06 -4.70 -0.60
N PHE A 213 -11.12 -5.61 -0.92
CA PHE A 213 -11.48 -6.99 -1.22
C PHE A 213 -12.04 -7.71 0.01
N ALA A 214 -11.53 -7.40 1.21
CA ALA A 214 -12.04 -7.91 2.46
C ALA A 214 -13.50 -7.52 2.69
N GLU A 215 -13.83 -6.23 2.55
CA GLU A 215 -15.20 -5.77 2.70
C GLU A 215 -16.12 -6.33 1.63
N ARG A 216 -15.66 -6.39 0.38
CA ARG A 216 -16.45 -6.97 -0.71
C ARG A 216 -16.73 -8.46 -0.49
N LEU A 217 -15.77 -9.23 0.02
CA LEU A 217 -15.96 -10.65 0.35
C LEU A 217 -16.98 -10.85 1.48
N VAL A 218 -17.04 -9.91 2.45
CA VAL A 218 -17.97 -9.99 3.58
C VAL A 218 -19.37 -9.52 3.20
N ILE A 219 -19.48 -8.53 2.33
CA ILE A 219 -20.77 -7.96 1.90
C ILE A 219 -21.45 -8.81 0.82
N GLY A 220 -20.69 -9.49 -0.05
CA GLY A 220 -21.21 -10.30 -1.17
C GLY A 220 -21.38 -9.50 -2.45
#